data_AF-A0AB38AP59-F1
#
_entry.id   AF-A0AB38AP59-F1
#
_cell.length_a   1.000
_cell.length_b   1.000
_cell.length_c   1.000
_cell.angle_alpha   90.00
_cell.angle_beta   90.00
_cell.angle_gamma   90.00
#
_symmetry.space_group_name_H-M   'P 1'
#
loop_
_entity.id
_entity.type
_entity.pdbx_description
1 polymer ?
#
loop_
_entity_poly.entity_id
_entity_poly.type
_entity_poly.pdbx_seq_one_letter_code
_entity_poly.pdbx_strand_id
1 'polypeptide(L)'
;MVHDCGTLAWVRGWLARSAVRGGRGLHLVLLDVPPEVALSGQESRGRGVSGYAFARHRGAVGRLVGAAESARLPKGCDSAVLLDRRAASALETVSFG
;
A
#
# COMPACT_ATOMS: atom_id res chain seq x y z
N MET A 1 2.90 -12.67 -2.42
CA MET A 1 2.54 -11.30 -1.99
C MET A 1 3.81 -10.61 -1.51
N VAL A 2 4.03 -9.35 -1.88
CA VAL A 2 5.17 -8.54 -1.41
C VAL A 2 4.61 -7.35 -0.64
N HIS A 3 5.16 -7.06 0.54
CA HIS A 3 4.84 -5.87 1.29
C HIS A 3 5.88 -4.78 1.02
N ASP A 4 5.42 -3.63 0.51
CA ASP A 4 6.19 -2.40 0.40
C ASP A 4 5.56 -1.37 1.36
N CYS A 5 6.37 -0.61 2.09
CA CYS A 5 5.87 0.44 2.97
C CYS A 5 5.29 1.64 2.19
N GLY A 6 5.43 1.66 0.86
CA GLY A 6 4.81 2.64 -0.03
C GLY A 6 5.55 3.98 -0.10
N THR A 7 6.55 4.19 0.77
CA THR A 7 7.34 5.43 0.84
C THR A 7 8.28 5.61 -0.35
N LEU A 8 8.81 4.51 -0.89
CA LEU A 8 9.85 4.53 -1.93
C LEU A 8 9.26 4.20 -3.30
N ALA A 9 8.86 5.23 -4.04
CA ALA A 9 8.23 5.05 -5.36
C ALA A 9 9.08 4.26 -6.38
N TRP A 10 10.42 4.30 -6.25
CA TRP A 10 11.31 3.54 -7.12
C TRP A 10 11.18 2.02 -6.89
N VAL A 11 10.90 1.57 -5.65
CA VAL A 11 10.70 0.15 -5.33
C VAL A 11 9.49 -0.36 -6.08
N ARG A 12 8.37 0.36 -6.02
CA ARG A 12 7.17 0.06 -6.82
C ARG A 12 7.46 0.03 -8.32
N GLY A 13 8.20 1.02 -8.83
CA GLY A 13 8.59 1.05 -10.25
C GLY A 13 9.45 -0.15 -10.66
N TRP A 14 10.30 -0.65 -9.75
CA TRP A 14 11.06 -1.88 -9.96
C TRP A 14 10.16 -3.12 -9.90
N LEU A 15 9.24 -3.22 -8.94
CA LEU A 15 8.26 -4.30 -8.85
C LEU A 15 7.42 -4.42 -10.12
N ALA A 16 6.90 -3.30 -10.64
CA ALA A 16 6.14 -3.25 -11.88
C ALA A 16 6.97 -3.76 -13.07
N ARG A 17 8.21 -3.28 -13.20
CA ARG A 17 9.13 -3.74 -14.25
C ARG A 17 9.44 -5.24 -14.14
N SER A 18 9.67 -5.74 -12.94
CA SER A 18 9.93 -7.15 -12.69
C SER A 18 8.71 -8.03 -13.01
N ALA A 19 7.50 -7.57 -12.68
CA ALA A 19 6.25 -8.25 -13.04
C ALA A 19 6.11 -8.37 -14.56
N VAL A 20 6.25 -7.25 -15.29
CA VAL A 20 6.19 -7.22 -16.76
C VAL A 20 7.25 -8.14 -17.39
N ARG A 21 8.50 -8.07 -16.93
CA ARG A 21 9.58 -8.94 -17.45
C ARG A 21 9.33 -10.42 -17.17
N GLY A 22 8.56 -10.75 -16.13
CA GLY A 22 8.18 -12.11 -15.79
C GLY A 22 6.86 -12.57 -16.40
N GLY A 23 6.21 -11.75 -17.25
CA GLY A 23 4.89 -12.06 -17.83
C GLY A 23 3.76 -12.10 -16.79
N ARG A 24 3.87 -11.33 -15.71
CA ARG A 24 2.89 -11.29 -14.61
C ARG A 24 2.30 -9.90 -14.47
N GLY A 25 1.06 -9.85 -13.97
CA GLY A 25 0.45 -8.60 -13.55
C GLY A 25 0.93 -8.12 -12.18
N LEU A 26 0.80 -6.81 -11.94
CA LEU A 26 1.03 -6.21 -10.62
C LEU A 26 -0.28 -5.64 -10.07
N HIS A 27 -0.76 -6.23 -8.98
CA HIS A 27 -1.97 -5.78 -8.30
C HIS A 27 -1.62 -5.14 -6.96
N LEU A 28 -2.08 -3.92 -6.74
CA LEU A 28 -1.82 -3.14 -5.53
C LEU A 28 -2.99 -3.27 -4.56
N VAL A 29 -2.70 -3.58 -3.30
CA VAL A 29 -3.67 -3.49 -2.21
C VAL A 29 -3.16 -2.47 -1.20
N LEU A 30 -3.96 -1.44 -0.94
CA LEU A 30 -3.68 -0.37 0.01
C LEU A 30 -4.58 -0.56 1.23
N LEU A 31 -3.98 -0.61 2.42
CA LEU A 31 -4.71 -0.50 3.67
C LEU A 31 -4.67 0.96 4.11
N ASP A 32 -5.80 1.64 4.03
CA ASP A 32 -5.94 3.00 4.52
C ASP A 32 -6.64 2.99 5.88
N VAL A 33 -5.91 3.48 6.87
CA VAL A 33 -6.37 3.57 8.25
C VAL A 33 -5.99 4.94 8.81
N PRO A 34 -6.79 5.47 9.75
CA PRO A 34 -6.44 6.70 10.42
C PRO A 34 -5.03 6.63 11.06
N PRO A 35 -4.22 7.71 11.02
CA PRO A 35 -2.84 7.73 11.51
C PRO A 35 -2.66 7.24 12.95
N GLU A 36 -3.65 7.51 13.79
CA GLU A 36 -3.72 7.21 15.22
C GLU A 36 -3.85 5.69 15.40
N VAL A 37 -4.66 5.06 14.56
CA VAL A 37 -4.80 3.59 14.50
C VAL A 37 -3.49 2.95 14.02
N ALA A 38 -2.83 3.56 13.03
CA ALA A 38 -1.55 3.06 12.53
C ALA A 38 -0.45 3.11 13.61
N LEU A 39 -0.36 4.22 14.35
CA LEU A 39 0.62 4.42 15.43
C LEU A 39 0.33 3.50 16.62
N SER A 40 -0.91 3.45 17.10
CA SER A 40 -1.32 2.52 18.16
C SER A 40 -1.03 1.05 17.79
N GLY A 41 -1.20 0.71 16.51
CA GLY A 41 -0.82 -0.61 15.97
C GLY A 41 0.68 -0.90 16.00
N GLN A 42 1.56 0.11 15.87
CA GLN A 42 3.00 -0.05 16.05
C GLN A 42 3.35 -0.20 17.55
N GLU A 43 2.79 0.67 18.39
CA GLU A 43 3.04 0.71 19.83
C GLU A 43 2.64 -0.60 20.53
N SER A 44 1.45 -1.12 20.23
CA SER A 44 0.97 -2.42 20.75
C SER A 44 1.85 -3.61 20.36
N ARG A 45 2.70 -3.46 19.33
CA ARG A 45 3.68 -4.45 18.87
C ARG A 45 5.09 -4.15 19.38
N GLY A 46 5.26 -3.19 20.28
CA GLY A 46 6.55 -2.75 20.80
C GLY A 46 7.45 -2.09 19.75
N ARG A 47 6.86 -1.52 18.69
CA ARG A 47 7.57 -0.86 17.58
C ARG A 47 7.34 0.64 17.61
N GLY A 48 8.35 1.41 17.22
CA GLY A 48 8.27 2.86 17.07
C GLY A 48 8.75 3.31 15.70
N VAL A 49 8.18 4.40 15.21
CA VAL A 49 8.64 5.11 14.00
C VAL A 49 8.86 6.57 14.37
N SER A 50 9.90 7.20 13.81
CA SER A 50 10.10 8.63 14.04
C SER A 50 8.97 9.43 13.38
N GLY A 51 8.62 10.58 13.97
CA GLY A 51 7.61 11.48 13.40
C GLY A 51 7.94 11.88 11.95
N TYR A 52 9.23 12.10 11.64
CA TYR A 52 9.69 12.35 10.28
C TYR A 52 9.41 11.18 9.32
N ALA A 53 9.79 9.96 9.70
CA ALA A 53 9.56 8.78 8.87
C ALA A 53 8.06 8.55 8.64
N PHE A 54 7.25 8.74 9.68
CA PHE A 54 5.80 8.60 9.60
C PHE A 54 5.16 9.69 8.72
N ALA A 55 5.55 10.95 8.87
CA ALA A 55 5.06 12.04 8.01
C ALA A 55 5.42 11.83 6.53
N ARG A 56 6.67 11.41 6.27
CA ARG A 56 7.12 11.06 4.91
C ARG A 56 6.31 9.91 4.33
N HIS A 57 6.06 8.87 5.12
CA HIS A 57 5.24 7.73 4.73
C HIS A 57 3.81 8.18 4.41
N ARG A 58 3.16 8.95 5.29
CA ARG A 58 1.80 9.47 5.08
C ARG A 58 1.69 10.29 3.79
N GLY A 59 2.64 11.18 3.52
CA GLY A 59 2.62 11.97 2.28
C GLY A 59 2.80 11.10 1.02
N ALA A 60 3.58 10.03 1.09
CA ALA A 60 3.76 9.11 -0.03
C ALA A 60 2.51 8.23 -0.26
N VAL A 61 1.99 7.61 0.81
CA VAL A 61 0.81 6.73 0.73
C VAL A 61 -0.45 7.53 0.44
N GLY A 62 -0.63 8.73 1.00
CA GLY A 62 -1.77 9.59 0.71
C GLY A 62 -1.92 9.93 -0.78
N ARG A 63 -0.80 10.05 -1.51
CA ARG A 63 -0.84 10.20 -2.98
C ARG A 63 -1.32 8.95 -3.70
N LEU A 64 -1.02 7.76 -3.17
CA LEU A 64 -1.50 6.49 -3.72
C LEU A 64 -2.98 6.29 -3.43
N VAL A 65 -3.41 6.59 -2.19
CA VAL A 65 -4.82 6.56 -1.78
C VAL A 65 -5.63 7.51 -2.66
N GLY A 66 -5.24 8.78 -2.75
CA GLY A 66 -5.96 9.75 -3.59
C GLY A 66 -5.96 9.41 -5.08
N ALA A 67 -4.95 8.68 -5.58
CA ALA A 67 -4.98 8.13 -6.94
C ALA A 67 -6.01 7.00 -7.06
N ALA A 68 -6.00 6.03 -6.14
CA ALA A 68 -6.93 4.91 -6.12
C ALA A 68 -8.40 5.37 -5.97
N GLU A 69 -8.66 6.33 -5.08
CA GLU A 69 -9.98 6.95 -4.91
C GLU A 69 -10.47 7.64 -6.19
N SER A 70 -9.54 8.21 -6.97
CA SER A 70 -9.85 8.82 -8.27
C SER A 70 -9.86 7.82 -9.42
N ALA A 71 -9.90 6.50 -9.14
CA ALA A 71 -9.80 5.42 -10.12
C ALA A 71 -8.56 5.50 -11.04
N ARG A 72 -7.47 6.12 -10.56
CA ARG A 72 -6.18 6.19 -11.27
C ARG A 72 -5.24 5.13 -10.75
N LEU A 73 -4.82 4.24 -11.63
CA LEU A 73 -3.84 3.21 -11.29
C LEU A 73 -2.43 3.80 -11.19
N PRO A 74 -1.65 3.45 -10.15
CA PRO A 74 -0.22 3.72 -10.15
C PRO A 74 0.43 3.06 -11.37
N LYS A 75 1.41 3.75 -11.97
CA LYS A 75 2.09 3.29 -13.18
C LYS A 75 2.56 1.83 -13.05
N GLY A 76 2.14 1.00 -14.00
CA GLY A 76 2.52 -0.41 -14.09
C GLY A 76 1.80 -1.35 -13.13
N CYS A 77 0.73 -0.89 -12.47
CA CYS A 77 -0.24 -1.75 -11.79
C CYS A 77 -1.42 -2.02 -12.71
N ASP A 78 -1.93 -3.26 -12.71
CA ASP A 78 -3.10 -3.68 -13.48
C ASP A 78 -4.40 -3.51 -12.69
N SER A 79 -4.30 -3.52 -11.35
CA SER A 79 -5.39 -3.12 -10.48
C SER A 79 -4.87 -2.49 -9.18
N ALA A 80 -5.73 -1.71 -8.54
CA ALA A 80 -5.52 -1.17 -7.20
C ALA A 80 -6.79 -1.30 -6.38
N VAL A 81 -6.69 -1.83 -5.17
CA VAL A 81 -7.80 -1.95 -4.21
C VAL A 81 -7.45 -1.17 -2.95
N LEU A 82 -8.38 -0.33 -2.51
CA LEU A 82 -8.31 0.38 -1.24
C LEU A 82 -9.17 -0.35 -0.22
N LEU A 83 -8.58 -0.71 0.91
CA LEU A 83 -9.26 -1.36 2.02
C LEU A 83 -9.16 -0.47 3.25
N ASP A 84 -10.28 -0.30 3.94
CA ASP A 84 -10.27 0.22 5.30
C ASP A 84 -9.95 -0.91 6.30
N ARG A 85 -9.88 -0.55 7.59
CA ARG A 85 -9.59 -1.52 8.65
C ARG A 85 -10.61 -2.66 8.71
N ARG A 86 -11.90 -2.36 8.53
CA ARG A 86 -12.99 -3.32 8.65
C ARG A 86 -12.96 -4.30 7.49
N ALA A 87 -12.84 -3.80 6.25
CA ALA A 87 -12.73 -4.59 5.05
C ALA A 87 -11.49 -5.49 5.07
N ALA A 88 -10.35 -4.97 5.53
CA ALA A 88 -9.14 -5.78 5.67
C ALA A 88 -9.29 -6.89 6.73
N SER A 89 -10.01 -6.65 7.81
CA SER A 89 -10.31 -7.67 8.82
C SER A 89 -11.31 -8.74 8.35
N ALA A 90 -12.18 -8.41 7.40
CA ALA A 90 -13.14 -9.33 6.80
C ALA A 90 -12.60 -10.01 5.53
N LEU A 91 -11.39 -9.67 5.08
CA LEU A 91 -10.81 -10.21 3.86
C LEU A 91 -10.33 -11.66 4.08
N GLU A 92 -11.00 -12.61 3.42
CA GLU A 92 -10.68 -14.03 3.52
C GLU A 92 -9.83 -14.53 2.35
N THR A 93 -10.06 -14.00 1.15
CA THR A 93 -9.42 -14.48 -0.09
C THR A 93 -9.00 -13.31 -0.97
N VAL A 94 -7.82 -13.44 -1.57
CA VAL A 94 -7.33 -12.57 -2.63
C VAL A 94 -6.97 -13.44 -3.82
N SER A 95 -7.68 -13.25 -4.93
CA SER A 95 -7.41 -13.93 -6.20
C SER A 95 -7.14 -12.93 -7.31
N PHE A 96 -6.27 -13.35 -8.23
CA PHE A 96 -5.97 -12.65 -9.47
C PHE A 96 -6.12 -13.66 -10.60
N GLY A 97 -6.70 -13.24 -11.71
CA GLY A 97 -6.95 -14.08 -12.89
C GLY A 97 -5.68 -14.48 -13.62
#